data_AF-A0A1D3RQC3-F1
#
_entry.id   AF-A0A1D3RQC3-F1
#
_cell.length_a   1.000
_cell.length_b   1.000
_cell.length_c   1.000
_cell.angle_alpha   90.00
_cell.angle_beta   90.00
_cell.angle_gamma   90.00
#
_symmetry.space_group_name_H-M   'P 1'
#
loop_
_entity.id
_entity.type
_entity.pdbx_description
1 polymer ?
#
loop_
_entity_poly.entity_id
_entity_poly.type
_entity_poly.pdbx_seq_one_letter_code
_entity_poly.pdbx_strand_id
1 'polypeptide(L)'
;MLFRVPTTSLLVNLGSSVEKLSIQCSRGFKNAPRNYCQKAEKTVNGIPYKNLTVGIPKETFLNEKRVAISPAAVANLIKKGFNVSVEKDAGIEAKFTNSDYETAGAKILSAQDAFKSDIVLKVRAPTDKELPLFKDNATLISFLYPKQNQDLVEKLATHNLNAFAMDMIPRISRAQVFDALSSMANIAGYKAVIEAANNFGRFFTGMSEYLID
;
A
#
# COMPACT_ATOMS: atom_id res chain seq x y z
N MET A 1 -3.24 -9.86 -6.26
CA MET A 1 -3.24 -10.77 -7.42
C MET A 1 -1.92 -10.52 -8.14
N LEU A 2 -0.94 -11.40 -7.97
CA LEU A 2 0.37 -11.27 -8.61
C LEU A 2 0.27 -11.77 -10.05
N PHE A 3 0.72 -10.98 -11.03
CA PHE A 3 1.04 -11.48 -12.36
C PHE A 3 2.55 -11.44 -12.56
N ARG A 4 3.15 -12.62 -12.71
CA ARG A 4 4.52 -12.81 -13.17
C ARG A 4 4.44 -13.81 -14.31
N VAL A 5 4.84 -13.39 -15.52
CA VAL A 5 4.88 -14.25 -16.71
C VAL A 5 6.32 -14.74 -16.86
N PRO A 6 6.64 -16.03 -16.60
CA PRO A 6 7.91 -16.58 -17.01
C PRO A 6 7.85 -17.04 -18.46
N THR A 7 8.89 -16.66 -19.20
CA THR A 7 9.21 -17.08 -20.56
C THR A 7 9.52 -18.58 -20.62
N THR A 8 8.80 -19.28 -21.52
CA THR A 8 9.16 -20.51 -22.26
C THR A 8 10.31 -21.37 -21.73
N SER A 9 9.98 -22.58 -21.26
CA SER A 9 10.92 -23.71 -21.20
C SER A 9 10.39 -24.90 -22.02
N LEU A 10 11.25 -25.37 -22.92
CA LEU A 10 11.07 -26.48 -23.85
C LEU A 10 10.88 -27.82 -23.10
N LEU A 11 9.87 -28.60 -23.50
CA LEU A 11 9.67 -29.98 -23.05
C LEU A 11 10.60 -30.92 -23.84
N VAL A 12 11.62 -31.46 -23.17
CA VAL A 12 12.40 -32.59 -23.68
C VAL A 12 11.65 -33.88 -23.37
N ASN A 13 11.27 -34.58 -24.43
CA ASN A 13 10.56 -35.85 -24.39
C ASN A 13 11.57 -36.99 -24.14
N LEU A 14 11.59 -37.55 -22.93
CA LEU A 14 12.37 -38.76 -22.60
C LEU A 14 11.42 -39.95 -22.59
N GLY A 15 11.43 -40.71 -23.68
CA GLY A 15 10.70 -41.98 -23.75
C GLY A 15 11.35 -43.05 -22.88
N SER A 16 10.54 -43.93 -22.30
CA SER A 16 10.72 -45.39 -22.37
C SER A 16 9.67 -46.15 -21.52
N SER A 17 9.04 -47.13 -22.17
CA SER A 17 8.54 -48.41 -21.66
C SER A 17 7.44 -48.43 -20.59
N VAL A 18 6.26 -48.91 -20.99
CA VAL A 18 5.13 -49.25 -20.10
C VAL A 18 5.24 -50.72 -19.70
N GLU A 19 5.57 -51.01 -18.45
CA GLU A 19 5.38 -52.34 -17.85
C GLU A 19 3.98 -52.46 -17.21
N LYS A 20 3.35 -53.63 -17.37
CA LYS A 20 2.03 -53.95 -16.79
C LYS A 20 2.13 -54.05 -15.27
N LEU A 21 1.59 -53.05 -14.55
CA LEU A 21 1.39 -53.14 -13.10
C LEU A 21 0.26 -54.13 -12.78
N SER A 22 0.62 -55.31 -12.27
CA SER A 22 -0.33 -56.22 -11.62
C SER A 22 -0.82 -55.59 -10.32
N ILE A 23 -2.11 -55.28 -10.25
CA ILE A 23 -2.74 -54.69 -9.07
C ILE A 23 -2.94 -55.81 -8.04
N GLN A 24 -2.02 -55.95 -7.09
CA GLN A 24 -2.35 -56.54 -5.79
C GLN A 24 -2.95 -55.45 -4.91
N CYS A 25 -4.27 -55.49 -4.75
CA CYS A 25 -5.00 -54.64 -3.81
C CYS A 25 -4.66 -55.08 -2.38
N SER A 26 -3.61 -54.49 -1.80
CA SER A 26 -3.39 -54.54 -0.36
C SER A 26 -4.19 -53.40 0.28
N ARG A 27 -5.27 -53.77 0.99
CA ARG A 27 -5.98 -52.87 1.90
C ARG A 27 -5.09 -52.58 3.11
N GLY A 28 -4.16 -51.65 2.92
CA GLY A 28 -3.39 -51.03 3.99
C GLY A 28 -3.34 -49.55 3.72
N PHE A 29 -3.85 -48.74 4.65
CA PHE A 29 -3.60 -47.30 4.68
C PHE A 29 -2.11 -47.07 4.86
N LYS A 30 -1.36 -47.07 3.76
CA LYS A 30 -0.02 -46.50 3.72
C LYS A 30 -0.22 -44.99 3.72
N ASN A 31 -0.35 -44.41 4.90
CA ASN A 31 -0.06 -43.00 5.06
C ASN A 31 1.36 -42.82 4.51
N ALA A 32 1.49 -42.12 3.39
CA ALA A 32 2.76 -41.63 2.91
C ALA A 32 2.91 -40.18 3.39
N PRO A 33 3.25 -39.89 4.66
CA PRO A 33 3.60 -38.55 5.07
C PRO A 33 5.01 -38.28 4.60
N ARG A 34 5.25 -38.06 3.30
CA ARG A 34 6.62 -37.71 2.87
C ARG A 34 6.82 -36.89 1.60
N ASN A 35 5.78 -36.53 0.86
CA ASN A 35 5.98 -35.78 -0.40
C ASN A 35 5.42 -34.35 -0.43
N TYR A 36 4.80 -33.84 0.64
CA TYR A 36 4.42 -32.41 0.72
C TYR A 36 5.55 -31.50 1.22
N CYS A 37 6.70 -32.06 1.58
CA CYS A 37 7.92 -31.28 1.83
C CYS A 37 8.77 -31.20 0.55
N GLN A 38 8.14 -31.00 -0.60
CA GLN A 38 8.87 -30.74 -1.84
C GLN A 38 9.29 -29.27 -1.87
N LYS A 39 10.58 -29.08 -1.56
CA LYS A 39 11.40 -27.88 -1.82
C LYS A 39 11.01 -26.66 -1.00
N ALA A 40 11.80 -26.37 0.04
CA ALA A 40 11.87 -25.02 0.60
C ALA A 40 12.10 -24.05 -0.56
N GLU A 41 11.13 -23.16 -0.80
CA GLU A 41 11.27 -22.06 -1.75
C GLU A 41 12.58 -21.34 -1.42
N LYS A 42 13.41 -21.07 -2.45
CA LYS A 42 14.67 -20.34 -2.28
C LYS A 42 14.39 -19.13 -1.40
N THR A 43 15.11 -18.99 -0.28
CA THR A 43 15.02 -17.82 0.59
C THR A 43 15.28 -16.60 -0.29
N VAL A 44 14.24 -15.83 -0.57
CA VAL A 44 14.37 -14.59 -1.33
C VAL A 44 15.19 -13.67 -0.44
N ASN A 45 16.41 -13.36 -0.88
CA ASN A 45 17.26 -12.41 -0.17
C ASN A 45 16.62 -11.02 -0.29
N GLY A 46 15.93 -10.61 0.77
CA GLY A 46 15.35 -9.26 0.88
C GLY A 46 16.44 -8.21 1.04
N ILE A 47 16.13 -6.98 0.63
CA ILE A 47 16.98 -5.82 0.90
C ILE A 47 16.79 -5.45 2.38
N PRO A 48 17.87 -5.24 3.16
CA PRO A 48 17.74 -4.86 4.56
C PRO A 48 17.11 -3.47 4.70
N TYR A 49 16.28 -3.26 5.74
CA TYR A 49 15.54 -2.01 5.94
C TYR A 49 16.43 -0.76 6.03
N LYS A 50 17.64 -0.89 6.58
CA LYS A 50 18.62 0.20 6.70
C LYS A 50 19.04 0.78 5.34
N ASN A 51 18.94 0.00 4.29
CA ASN A 51 19.30 0.39 2.92
C ASN A 51 18.09 0.91 2.14
N LEU A 52 16.88 0.84 2.69
CA LEU A 52 15.67 1.31 2.05
C LEU A 52 15.29 2.70 2.55
N THR A 53 14.96 3.57 1.62
CA THR A 53 14.47 4.92 1.91
C THR A 53 13.00 5.04 1.53
N VAL A 54 12.20 5.58 2.46
CA VAL A 54 10.79 5.88 2.28
C VAL A 54 10.63 7.39 2.07
N GLY A 55 10.15 7.78 0.90
CA GLY A 55 9.92 9.16 0.50
C GLY A 55 8.46 9.56 0.63
N ILE A 56 8.21 10.73 1.20
CA ILE A 56 6.89 11.33 1.34
C ILE A 56 6.90 12.70 0.65
N PRO A 57 6.53 12.75 -0.64
CA PRO A 57 6.37 13.99 -1.36
C PRO A 57 5.09 14.72 -0.92
N LYS A 58 5.04 16.02 -1.20
CA LYS A 58 3.87 16.86 -1.00
C LYS A 58 2.80 16.53 -2.02
N GLU A 59 1.54 16.64 -1.61
CA GLU A 59 0.41 16.53 -2.54
C GLU A 59 0.26 17.82 -3.35
N THR A 60 0.18 17.67 -4.67
CA THR A 60 0.09 18.79 -5.62
C THR A 60 -1.33 19.03 -6.15
N PHE A 61 -2.26 18.14 -5.81
CA PHE A 61 -3.66 18.25 -6.24
C PHE A 61 -4.37 19.41 -5.54
N LEU A 62 -5.20 20.14 -6.28
CA LEU A 62 -5.92 21.30 -5.77
C LEU A 62 -6.77 20.93 -4.54
N ASN A 63 -6.60 21.69 -3.45
CA ASN A 63 -7.30 21.49 -2.17
C ASN A 63 -7.05 20.15 -1.49
N GLU A 64 -6.02 19.40 -1.87
CA GLU A 64 -5.58 18.23 -1.11
C GLU A 64 -4.81 18.67 0.12
N LYS A 65 -5.37 18.40 1.30
CA LYS A 65 -4.81 18.82 2.59
C LYS A 65 -4.19 17.67 3.38
N ARG A 66 -4.37 16.43 2.92
CA ARG A 66 -3.82 15.25 3.59
C ARG A 66 -2.37 15.05 3.21
N VAL A 67 -1.66 14.35 4.08
CA VAL A 67 -0.29 13.87 3.86
C VAL A 67 -0.28 12.34 4.00
N ALA A 68 0.60 11.66 3.26
CA ALA A 68 0.61 10.19 3.21
C ALA A 68 0.96 9.55 4.57
N ILE A 69 1.74 10.22 5.41
CA ILE A 69 2.15 9.71 6.73
C ILE A 69 2.17 10.82 7.79
N SER A 70 1.75 10.49 9.00
CA SER A 70 1.86 11.37 10.16
C SER A 70 3.23 11.22 10.84
N PRO A 71 3.71 12.22 11.61
CA PRO A 71 4.96 12.12 12.36
C PRO A 71 5.03 10.91 13.30
N ALA A 72 3.90 10.52 13.91
CA ALA A 72 3.81 9.33 14.76
C ALA A 72 4.07 8.03 13.99
N ALA A 73 3.56 7.93 12.75
CA ALA A 73 3.80 6.78 11.90
C ALA A 73 5.24 6.76 11.34
N VAL A 74 5.85 7.93 11.10
CA VAL A 74 7.27 8.06 10.75
C VAL A 74 8.16 7.48 11.85
N ALA A 75 7.91 7.82 13.11
CA ALA A 75 8.66 7.27 14.24
C ALA A 75 8.60 5.73 14.28
N ASN A 76 7.47 5.13 13.90
CA ASN A 76 7.32 3.68 13.81
C ASN A 76 8.14 3.06 12.66
N LEU A 77 8.25 3.74 11.51
CA LEU A 77 9.09 3.26 10.41
C LEU A 77 10.58 3.31 10.76
N ILE A 78 11.00 4.39 11.43
CA ILE A 78 12.39 4.56 11.86
C ILE A 78 12.76 3.51 12.93
N LYS A 79 11.87 3.22 13.88
CA LYS A 79 12.04 2.12 14.85
C LYS A 79 12.24 0.76 14.18
N LYS A 80 11.62 0.53 13.01
CA LYS A 80 11.83 -0.69 12.21
C LYS A 80 13.14 -0.68 11.42
N GLY A 81 13.81 0.46 11.32
CA GLY A 81 15.12 0.63 10.68
C GLY A 81 15.07 1.20 9.26
N PHE A 82 13.94 1.79 8.83
CA PHE A 82 13.87 2.50 7.55
C PHE A 82 14.43 3.92 7.67
N ASN A 83 15.00 4.41 6.58
CA ASN A 83 15.27 5.84 6.43
C ASN A 83 14.01 6.53 5.88
N VAL A 84 13.64 7.67 6.43
CA VAL A 84 12.44 8.42 5.99
C VAL A 84 12.85 9.81 5.51
N SER A 85 12.47 10.14 4.29
CA SER A 85 12.62 11.46 3.67
C SER A 85 11.24 12.08 3.46
N VAL A 86 11.07 13.32 3.89
CA VAL A 86 9.82 14.08 3.74
C VAL A 86 10.12 15.33 2.94
N GLU A 87 9.30 15.64 1.95
CA GLU A 87 9.39 16.90 1.24
C GLU A 87 9.08 18.08 2.17
N LYS A 88 9.84 19.16 2.05
CA LYS A 88 9.57 20.40 2.78
C LYS A 88 8.11 20.83 2.60
N ASP A 89 7.45 21.13 3.72
CA ASP A 89 6.09 21.66 3.77
C ASP A 89 5.01 20.68 3.27
N ALA A 90 5.31 19.37 3.21
CA ALA A 90 4.35 18.34 2.81
C ALA A 90 3.16 18.20 3.79
N GLY A 91 3.40 18.42 5.09
CA GLY A 91 2.41 18.23 6.14
C GLY A 91 1.66 19.48 6.61
N ILE A 92 1.98 20.67 6.09
CA ILE A 92 1.47 21.95 6.64
C ILE A 92 -0.05 22.02 6.60
N GLU A 93 -0.68 21.64 5.49
CA GLU A 93 -2.14 21.63 5.35
C GLU A 93 -2.82 20.61 6.27
N ALA A 94 -2.09 19.55 6.66
CA ALA A 94 -2.52 18.56 7.64
C ALA A 94 -2.22 18.98 9.09
N LYS A 95 -1.71 20.21 9.31
CA LYS A 95 -1.27 20.75 10.59
C LYS A 95 -0.07 20.03 11.21
N PHE A 96 0.82 19.48 10.38
CA PHE A 96 2.12 18.95 10.80
C PHE A 96 3.24 19.84 10.28
N THR A 97 4.08 20.33 11.18
CA THR A 97 5.23 21.17 10.83
C THR A 97 6.42 20.32 10.42
N ASN A 98 7.39 20.92 9.72
CA ASN A 98 8.63 20.23 9.38
C ASN A 98 9.40 19.78 10.64
N SER A 99 9.33 20.57 11.72
CA SER A 99 9.94 20.24 13.01
C SER A 99 9.34 18.97 13.63
N ASP A 100 8.04 18.73 13.46
CA ASP A 100 7.40 17.50 13.94
C ASP A 100 7.96 16.25 13.24
N TYR A 101 8.31 16.36 11.96
CA TYR A 101 8.93 15.27 11.21
C TYR A 101 10.41 15.08 11.57
N GLU A 102 11.16 16.16 11.77
CA GLU A 102 12.56 16.12 12.20
C GLU A 102 12.69 15.50 13.60
N THR A 103 11.82 15.88 14.53
CA THR A 103 11.78 15.30 15.89
C THR A 103 11.38 13.82 15.87
N ALA A 104 10.56 13.39 14.91
CA ALA A 104 10.28 11.99 14.67
C ALA A 104 11.47 11.21 14.04
N GLY A 105 12.50 11.93 13.55
CA GLY A 105 13.73 11.39 12.97
C GLY A 105 13.75 11.29 11.44
N ALA A 106 12.79 11.92 10.75
CA ALA A 106 12.83 12.03 9.28
C ALA A 106 13.76 13.15 8.82
N LYS A 107 14.24 13.03 7.58
CA LYS A 107 15.02 14.08 6.90
C LYS A 107 14.11 14.92 6.01
N ILE A 108 14.14 16.24 6.18
CA ILE A 108 13.44 17.17 5.30
C ILE A 108 14.29 17.42 4.05
N LEU A 109 13.75 17.12 2.87
CA LEU A 109 14.46 17.21 1.60
C LEU A 109 13.64 17.96 0.54
N SER A 110 14.23 18.15 -0.64
CA SER A 110 13.54 18.69 -1.81
C SER A 110 12.53 17.69 -2.37
N ALA A 111 11.57 18.17 -3.17
CA ALA A 111 10.60 17.31 -3.83
C ALA A 111 11.28 16.22 -4.67
N GLN A 112 12.31 16.57 -5.44
CA GLN A 112 13.03 15.63 -6.30
C GLN A 112 13.68 14.50 -5.49
N ASP A 113 14.27 14.83 -4.34
CA ASP A 113 14.93 13.83 -3.49
C ASP A 113 13.91 12.93 -2.78
N ALA A 114 12.72 13.45 -2.43
CA ALA A 114 11.64 12.63 -1.90
C ALA A 114 11.18 11.58 -2.94
N PHE A 115 11.04 11.95 -4.21
CA PHE A 115 10.66 11.03 -5.29
C PHE A 115 11.74 10.02 -5.68
N LYS A 116 13.03 10.33 -5.45
CA LYS A 116 14.17 9.42 -5.70
C LYS A 116 14.30 8.29 -4.66
N SER A 117 13.36 8.17 -3.73
CA SER A 117 13.36 7.14 -2.69
C SER A 117 12.98 5.76 -3.24
N ASP A 118 13.36 4.68 -2.55
CA ASP A 118 13.04 3.31 -2.97
C ASP A 118 11.56 3.00 -2.83
N ILE A 119 10.91 3.57 -1.81
CA ILE A 119 9.48 3.48 -1.57
C ILE A 119 8.93 4.90 -1.51
N VAL A 120 7.92 5.22 -2.32
CA VAL A 120 7.26 6.52 -2.32
C VAL A 120 5.82 6.34 -1.85
N LEU A 121 5.46 7.08 -0.81
CA LEU A 121 4.11 7.08 -0.24
C LEU A 121 3.38 8.35 -0.67
N LYS A 122 2.29 8.19 -1.42
CA LYS A 122 1.39 9.28 -1.79
C LYS A 122 -0.04 8.95 -1.39
N VAL A 123 -0.84 9.98 -1.20
CA VAL A 123 -2.29 9.84 -1.05
C VAL A 123 -2.89 9.59 -2.43
N ARG A 124 -2.71 10.51 -3.37
CA ARG A 124 -3.30 10.41 -4.71
C ARG A 124 -2.35 9.78 -5.72
N ALA A 125 -2.91 9.43 -6.89
CA ALA A 125 -2.12 8.99 -8.02
C ALA A 125 -1.11 10.07 -8.44
N PRO A 126 0.11 9.68 -8.86
CA PRO A 126 1.10 10.63 -9.34
C PRO A 126 0.62 11.30 -10.63
N THR A 127 1.04 12.55 -10.83
CA THR A 127 0.78 13.28 -12.07
C THR A 127 1.86 12.99 -13.11
N ASP A 128 1.57 13.27 -14.38
CA ASP A 128 2.53 13.06 -15.49
C ASP A 128 3.85 13.83 -15.30
N LYS A 129 3.82 14.94 -14.55
CA LYS A 129 5.01 15.74 -14.23
C LYS A 129 5.88 15.10 -13.13
N GLU A 130 5.30 14.25 -12.30
CA GLU A 130 5.98 13.59 -11.19
C GLU A 130 6.61 12.26 -11.65
N LEU A 131 6.06 11.60 -12.68
CA LEU A 131 6.56 10.32 -13.20
C LEU A 131 8.08 10.31 -13.50
N PRO A 132 8.67 11.35 -14.12
CA PRO A 132 10.12 11.37 -14.38
C PRO A 132 11.00 11.54 -13.14
N LEU A 133 10.42 11.91 -11.99
CA LEU A 133 11.16 12.14 -10.75
C LEU A 133 11.42 10.85 -9.98
N PHE A 134 10.67 9.78 -10.30
CA PHE A 134 10.83 8.50 -9.64
C PHE A 134 12.16 7.84 -10.02
N LYS A 135 12.71 7.10 -9.07
CA LYS A 135 13.81 6.18 -9.32
C LYS A 135 13.29 4.93 -10.04
N ASP A 136 14.11 4.36 -10.93
CA ASP A 136 13.79 3.09 -11.58
C ASP A 136 13.59 1.97 -10.54
N ASN A 137 12.59 1.11 -10.75
CA ASN A 137 12.19 0.03 -9.84
C ASN A 137 11.71 0.51 -8.45
N ALA A 138 11.42 1.80 -8.28
CA ALA A 138 10.83 2.29 -7.03
C ALA A 138 9.43 1.69 -6.81
N THR A 139 9.06 1.59 -5.54
CA THR A 139 7.75 1.12 -5.11
C THR A 139 6.85 2.29 -4.78
N LEU A 140 5.74 2.44 -5.50
CA LEU A 140 4.72 3.45 -5.25
C LEU A 140 3.57 2.84 -4.47
N ILE A 141 3.15 3.49 -3.37
CA ILE A 141 1.94 3.13 -2.63
C ILE A 141 1.03 4.35 -2.61
N SER A 142 -0.12 4.27 -3.30
CA SER A 142 -1.12 5.35 -3.37
C SER A 142 -2.48 4.86 -3.87
N PHE A 143 -3.48 5.74 -3.90
CA PHE A 143 -4.73 5.48 -4.62
C PHE A 143 -4.53 5.66 -6.12
N LEU A 144 -4.76 4.60 -6.91
CA LEU A 144 -4.50 4.61 -8.36
C LEU A 144 -5.78 4.48 -9.19
N TYR A 145 -6.80 3.79 -8.68
CA TYR A 145 -8.03 3.51 -9.43
C TYR A 145 -7.74 2.90 -10.81
N PRO A 146 -7.04 1.75 -10.89
CA PRO A 146 -6.51 1.22 -12.14
C PRO A 146 -7.59 0.81 -13.14
N LYS A 147 -8.84 0.58 -12.70
CA LYS A 147 -9.96 0.30 -13.61
C LYS A 147 -10.37 1.54 -14.41
N GLN A 148 -10.26 2.72 -13.81
CA GLN A 148 -10.63 4.01 -14.41
C GLN A 148 -9.45 4.65 -15.15
N ASN A 149 -8.23 4.47 -14.64
CA ASN A 149 -7.03 5.15 -15.14
C ASN A 149 -6.05 4.16 -15.81
N GLN A 150 -6.47 3.52 -16.90
CA GLN A 150 -5.64 2.53 -17.59
C GLN A 150 -4.35 3.16 -18.15
N ASP A 151 -4.46 4.34 -18.76
CA ASP A 151 -3.31 5.09 -19.28
C ASP A 151 -2.23 5.37 -18.22
N LEU A 152 -2.65 5.65 -16.98
CA LEU A 152 -1.72 5.88 -15.87
C LEU A 152 -0.99 4.59 -15.48
N VAL A 153 -1.69 3.46 -15.49
CA VAL A 153 -1.07 2.14 -15.23
C VAL A 153 -0.04 1.79 -16.31
N GLU A 154 -0.35 2.06 -17.58
CA GLU A 154 0.57 1.85 -18.69
C GLU A 154 1.83 2.73 -18.57
N LYS A 155 1.66 4.00 -18.19
CA LYS A 155 2.78 4.91 -17.92
C LYS A 155 3.65 4.41 -16.75
N LEU A 156 3.04 4.00 -15.64
CA LEU A 156 3.77 3.43 -14.50
C LEU A 156 4.56 2.17 -14.89
N ALA A 157 3.98 1.32 -15.75
CA ALA A 157 4.65 0.14 -16.28
C ALA A 157 5.84 0.50 -17.19
N THR A 158 5.70 1.53 -18.03
CA THR A 158 6.76 2.04 -18.90
C THR A 158 7.96 2.56 -18.10
N HIS A 159 7.70 3.16 -16.92
CA HIS A 159 8.73 3.62 -15.98
C HIS A 159 9.26 2.53 -15.03
N ASN A 160 8.91 1.25 -15.24
CA ASN A 160 9.34 0.12 -14.40
C ASN A 160 9.04 0.32 -12.90
N LEU A 161 7.90 0.93 -12.56
CA LEU A 161 7.52 1.17 -11.18
C LEU A 161 6.69 0.01 -10.60
N ASN A 162 6.97 -0.34 -9.35
CA ASN A 162 6.18 -1.31 -8.61
C ASN A 162 5.05 -0.58 -7.88
N ALA A 163 3.83 -0.63 -8.41
CA ALA A 163 2.72 0.15 -7.88
C ALA A 163 1.73 -0.70 -7.06
N PHE A 164 1.45 -0.27 -5.83
CA PHE A 164 0.41 -0.82 -4.96
C PHE A 164 -0.77 0.14 -4.88
N ALA A 165 -1.87 -0.26 -5.52
CA ALA A 165 -3.14 0.46 -5.48
C ALA A 165 -3.87 0.21 -4.15
N MET A 166 -3.95 1.23 -3.29
CA MET A 166 -4.64 1.15 -2.00
C MET A 166 -6.16 0.92 -2.14
N ASP A 167 -6.74 1.28 -3.29
CA ASP A 167 -8.14 1.03 -3.62
C ASP A 167 -8.45 -0.44 -3.99
N MET A 168 -7.43 -1.23 -4.34
CA MET A 168 -7.59 -2.63 -4.75
C MET A 168 -7.25 -3.63 -3.63
N ILE A 169 -7.20 -3.17 -2.39
CA ILE A 169 -6.99 -4.05 -1.24
C ILE A 169 -8.20 -4.99 -1.08
N PRO A 170 -7.98 -6.31 -1.04
CA PRO A 170 -9.08 -7.27 -0.93
C PRO A 170 -9.78 -7.11 0.42
N ARG A 171 -11.11 -7.14 0.41
CA ARG A 171 -11.94 -7.05 1.62
C ARG A 171 -12.01 -8.41 2.33
N ILE A 172 -10.91 -8.77 2.99
CA ILE A 172 -10.77 -9.98 3.80
C ILE A 172 -10.28 -9.62 5.21
N SER A 173 -10.59 -10.44 6.22
CA SER A 173 -10.29 -10.15 7.64
C SER A 173 -8.81 -9.81 7.89
N ARG A 174 -7.87 -10.50 7.22
CA ARG A 174 -6.42 -10.24 7.34
C ARG A 174 -5.97 -8.90 6.78
N ALA A 175 -6.70 -8.33 5.82
CA ALA A 175 -6.34 -7.10 5.12
C ALA A 175 -7.10 -5.87 5.63
N GLN A 176 -8.03 -6.05 6.57
CA GLN A 176 -8.91 -4.97 7.07
C GLN A 176 -8.14 -3.79 7.67
N VAL A 177 -7.00 -4.05 8.32
CA VAL A 177 -6.13 -3.00 8.90
C VAL A 177 -5.51 -2.10 7.82
N PHE A 178 -5.43 -2.58 6.57
CA PHE A 178 -4.87 -1.83 5.44
C PHE A 178 -5.96 -1.18 4.59
N ASP A 179 -7.25 -1.37 4.89
CA ASP A 179 -8.35 -0.79 4.10
C ASP A 179 -8.46 0.72 4.29
N ALA A 180 -7.78 1.44 3.40
CA ALA A 180 -7.79 2.90 3.38
C ALA A 180 -9.15 3.47 2.95
N LEU A 181 -9.94 2.74 2.15
CA LEU A 181 -11.28 3.19 1.72
C LEU A 181 -12.25 3.21 2.90
N SER A 182 -12.23 2.17 3.73
CA SER A 182 -13.06 2.12 4.94
C SER A 182 -12.70 3.24 5.92
N SER A 183 -11.41 3.54 6.08
CA SER A 183 -10.94 4.64 6.94
C SER A 183 -11.43 6.00 6.44
N MET A 184 -11.34 6.24 5.13
CA MET A 184 -11.80 7.51 4.53
C MET A 184 -13.33 7.64 4.55
N ALA A 185 -14.07 6.54 4.33
CA ALA A 185 -15.52 6.53 4.41
C ALA A 185 -16.03 6.88 5.82
N ASN A 186 -15.36 6.39 6.86
CA ASN A 186 -15.68 6.72 8.25
C ASN A 186 -15.50 8.23 8.53
N ILE A 187 -14.35 8.79 8.14
CA ILE A 187 -14.07 10.24 8.29
C ILE A 187 -15.10 11.07 7.51
N ALA A 188 -15.43 10.66 6.28
CA ALA A 188 -16.41 11.35 5.45
C ALA A 188 -17.81 11.32 6.07
N GLY A 189 -18.25 10.18 6.62
CA GLY A 189 -19.53 10.05 7.31
C GLY A 189 -19.64 10.97 8.53
N TYR A 190 -18.60 11.00 9.36
CA TYR A 190 -18.56 11.91 10.51
C TYR A 190 -18.60 13.39 10.08
N LYS A 191 -17.79 13.75 9.08
CA LYS A 191 -17.74 15.13 8.58
C LYS A 191 -19.08 15.55 7.95
N ALA A 192 -19.77 14.64 7.27
CA ALA A 192 -21.09 14.92 6.68
C ALA A 192 -22.12 15.31 7.75
N VAL A 193 -22.13 14.65 8.92
CA VAL A 193 -23.03 15.01 10.02
C VAL A 193 -22.70 16.39 10.59
N ILE A 194 -21.42 16.72 10.73
CA ILE A 194 -21.00 18.06 11.19
C ILE A 194 -21.44 19.14 10.21
N GLU A 195 -21.23 18.91 8.91
CA GLU A 195 -21.67 19.85 7.88
C GLU A 195 -23.19 19.98 7.85
N ALA A 196 -23.93 18.88 8.03
CA ALA A 196 -25.38 18.92 8.17
C ALA A 196 -25.80 19.77 9.38
N ALA A 197 -25.15 19.61 10.54
CA ALA A 197 -25.41 20.42 11.73
C ALA A 197 -25.22 21.91 11.47
N ASN A 198 -24.14 22.26 10.76
CA ASN A 198 -23.76 23.64 10.49
C ASN A 198 -24.73 24.34 9.52
N ASN A 199 -25.34 23.59 8.59
CA ASN A 199 -26.29 24.11 7.61
C ASN A 199 -27.76 23.97 8.07
N PHE A 200 -28.05 23.15 9.09
CA PHE A 200 -29.40 22.89 9.55
C PHE A 200 -29.86 23.94 10.56
N GLY A 201 -30.96 24.64 10.27
CA GLY A 201 -31.44 25.78 11.07
C GLY A 201 -32.17 25.42 12.37
N ARG A 202 -32.09 24.18 12.85
CA ARG A 202 -32.75 23.74 14.10
C ARG A 202 -31.80 22.87 14.92
N PHE A 203 -32.08 22.74 16.22
CA PHE A 203 -31.35 21.80 17.07
C PHE A 203 -31.62 20.36 16.63
N PHE A 204 -30.58 19.53 16.62
CA PHE A 204 -30.72 18.09 16.37
C PHE A 204 -31.31 17.34 17.56
N THR A 205 -31.01 17.79 18.78
CA THR A 205 -31.53 17.21 20.01
C THR A 205 -32.88 17.82 20.33
N GLY A 206 -33.91 16.99 20.49
CA GLY A 206 -35.12 17.41 21.19
C GLY A 206 -34.81 17.59 22.67
N MET A 207 -35.15 18.75 23.24
CA MET A 207 -35.13 18.90 24.70
C MET A 207 -36.37 18.18 25.25
N SER A 208 -36.17 17.19 26.11
CA SER A 208 -37.25 16.62 26.92
C SER A 208 -37.43 17.52 28.13
N GLU A 209 -38.59 18.14 28.24
CA GLU A 209 -38.99 18.94 29.39
C GLU A 209 -39.23 17.97 30.56
N TYR A 210 -38.30 17.89 31.51
CA TYR A 210 -38.58 17.26 32.80
C TYR A 210 -39.34 18.29 33.63
N LEU A 211 -40.65 18.09 33.76
CA LEU A 211 -41.49 18.74 34.75
C LEU A 211 -40.87 18.51 36.14
N ILE A 212 -40.47 19.61 36.78
CA ILE A 212 -40.19 19.64 38.21
C ILE A 212 -41.56 19.90 38.86
N ASP A 213 -42.20 18.82 39.33
CA ASP A 213 -43.36 18.87 40.21
C ASP A 213 -42.92 19.14 41.67
#